data_AF-A0A973HZ82-F1
#
_entry.id   AF-A0A973HZ82-F1
#
_cell.length_a   1.000
_cell.length_b   1.000
_cell.length_c   1.000
_cell.angle_alpha   90.00
_cell.angle_beta   90.00
_cell.angle_gamma   90.00
#
_symmetry.space_group_name_H-M   'P 1'
#
loop_
_entity.id
_entity.type
_entity.pdbx_description
1 polymer ?
#
loop_
_entity_poly.entity_id
_entity_poly.type
_entity_poly.pdbx_seq_one_letter_code
_entity_poly.pdbx_strand_id
1 'polypeptide(L)'
;MNIDLSFTKDADWKNQRENVWIQWSASLKTSLTKKDFSIVKHFFMTGEERPEYKLSDGALLDYFPLQSQQGWNYVFENMIVNPREYRDFFNESLQDRSDVDLFPHKAPYELARWDYFLGETFESTITSRVPIAGEKVTLELDPHDVFCRI
;
A
#
# COMPACT_ATOMS: atom_id res chain seq x y z
N MET A 1 15.00 16.19 -1.53
CA MET A 1 13.98 16.43 -0.50
C MET A 1 14.14 15.33 0.55
N ASN A 2 14.10 15.64 1.86
CA ASN A 2 14.29 14.62 2.89
C ASN A 2 12.91 14.25 3.45
N ILE A 3 12.49 13.00 3.31
CA ILE A 3 11.19 12.54 3.80
C ILE A 3 11.26 12.26 5.30
N ASP A 4 10.28 12.72 6.07
CA ASP A 4 10.25 12.46 7.51
C ASP A 4 9.70 11.05 7.80
N LEU A 5 10.58 10.17 8.26
CA LEU A 5 10.25 8.80 8.68
C LEU A 5 10.08 8.67 10.20
N SER A 6 9.97 9.79 10.94
CA SER A 6 9.80 9.78 12.40
C SER A 6 8.60 8.95 12.88
N PHE A 7 7.52 8.89 12.10
CA PHE A 7 6.33 8.07 12.36
C PHE A 7 6.66 6.58 12.51
N THR A 8 7.74 6.09 11.89
CA THR A 8 8.18 4.69 12.03
C THR A 8 8.60 4.35 13.46
N LYS A 9 8.81 5.35 14.33
CA LYS A 9 9.15 5.18 15.74
C LYS A 9 7.91 5.05 16.64
N ASP A 10 6.74 5.48 16.16
CA ASP A 10 5.48 5.43 16.87
C ASP A 10 5.06 3.98 17.20
N ALA A 11 4.48 3.78 18.38
CA ALA A 11 4.15 2.44 18.86
C ALA A 11 2.93 1.86 18.15
N ASP A 12 1.92 2.68 17.87
CA ASP A 12 0.71 2.24 17.19
C ASP A 12 1.01 1.92 15.73
N TRP A 13 1.81 2.76 15.08
CA TRP A 13 2.32 2.49 13.73
C TRP A 13 3.09 1.16 13.68
N LYS A 14 4.02 0.93 14.60
CA LYS A 14 4.78 -0.34 14.66
C LYS A 14 3.88 -1.55 14.84
N ASN A 15 2.87 -1.45 15.71
CA ASN A 15 1.93 -2.56 15.95
C ASN A 15 1.10 -2.86 14.70
N GLN A 16 0.55 -1.82 14.05
CA GLN A 16 -0.18 -1.96 12.80
C GLN A 16 0.73 -2.57 11.71
N ARG A 17 1.96 -2.08 11.59
CA ARG A 17 2.91 -2.53 10.58
C ARG A 17 3.40 -3.96 10.83
N GLU A 18 3.63 -4.37 12.08
CA GLU A 18 3.99 -5.77 12.39
C GLU A 18 2.83 -6.73 12.08
N ASN A 19 1.57 -6.32 12.29
CA ASN A 19 0.41 -7.15 11.90
C ASN A 19 0.38 -7.41 10.38
N VAL A 20 0.61 -6.37 9.57
CA VAL A 20 0.72 -6.50 8.11
C VAL A 20 1.94 -7.37 7.76
N TRP A 21 3.08 -7.15 8.42
CA TRP A 21 4.29 -7.93 8.19
C TRP A 21 4.09 -9.42 8.47
N ILE A 22 3.40 -9.79 9.54
CA ILE A 22 3.15 -11.20 9.89
C ILE A 22 2.45 -11.92 8.72
N GLN A 23 1.46 -11.27 8.11
CA GLN A 23 0.73 -11.81 6.97
C GLN A 23 1.59 -11.93 5.72
N TRP A 24 2.40 -10.91 5.41
CA TRP A 24 3.33 -10.95 4.26
C TRP A 24 4.49 -11.94 4.47
N SER A 25 4.96 -12.08 5.71
CA SER A 25 6.21 -12.79 6.00
C SER A 25 6.12 -14.29 5.75
N ALA A 26 4.92 -14.87 5.79
CA ALA A 26 4.71 -16.30 5.58
C ALA A 26 5.12 -16.73 4.16
N SER A 27 4.71 -15.96 3.14
CA SER A 27 5.10 -16.21 1.75
C SER A 27 6.55 -15.83 1.49
N LEU A 28 7.01 -14.69 2.03
CA LEU A 28 8.38 -14.23 1.79
C LEU A 28 9.46 -15.17 2.36
N LYS A 29 9.18 -15.86 3.47
CA LYS A 29 10.11 -16.85 4.04
C LYS A 29 10.37 -18.06 3.14
N THR A 30 9.46 -18.37 2.21
CA THR A 30 9.64 -19.50 1.29
C THR A 30 10.43 -19.09 0.05
N SER A 31 10.38 -17.81 -0.32
CA SER A 31 11.01 -17.27 -1.54
C SER A 31 12.34 -16.56 -1.30
N LEU A 32 12.59 -16.04 -0.08
CA LEU A 32 13.78 -15.25 0.23
C LEU A 32 14.78 -16.01 1.10
N THR A 33 16.07 -15.68 0.93
CA THR A 33 17.08 -16.12 1.88
C THR A 33 16.87 -15.44 3.24
N LYS A 34 17.42 -16.02 4.31
CA LYS A 34 17.36 -15.39 5.66
C LYS A 34 17.94 -13.98 5.66
N LYS A 35 18.98 -13.73 4.85
CA LYS A 35 19.62 -12.41 4.74
C LYS A 35 18.65 -11.42 4.08
N ASP A 36 18.12 -11.78 2.91
CA ASP A 36 17.22 -10.90 2.14
C ASP A 36 15.93 -10.63 2.91
N PHE A 37 15.38 -11.65 3.59
CA PHE A 37 14.20 -11.50 4.45
C PHE A 37 14.43 -10.46 5.57
N SER A 38 15.60 -10.46 6.20
CA SER A 38 15.95 -9.49 7.24
C SER A 38 16.07 -8.07 6.69
N ILE A 39 16.62 -7.92 5.49
CA ILE A 39 16.77 -6.63 4.80
C ILE A 39 15.39 -6.09 4.40
N VAL A 40 14.54 -6.92 3.79
CA VAL A 40 13.17 -6.56 3.44
C VAL A 40 12.37 -6.19 4.69
N LYS A 41 12.48 -6.97 5.77
CA LYS A 41 11.82 -6.62 7.05
C LYS A 41 12.28 -5.26 7.56
N HIS A 42 13.58 -4.98 7.51
CA HIS A 42 14.11 -3.72 7.97
C HIS A 42 13.51 -2.55 7.19
N PHE A 43 13.62 -2.58 5.86
CA PHE A 43 13.07 -1.54 5.01
C PHE A 43 11.55 -1.40 5.17
N PHE A 44 10.82 -2.51 5.30
CA PHE A 44 9.37 -2.50 5.51
C PHE A 44 8.95 -1.75 6.78
N MET A 45 9.79 -1.80 7.82
CA MET A 45 9.52 -1.21 9.13
C MET A 45 10.06 0.21 9.26
N THR A 46 11.20 0.53 8.62
CA THR A 46 11.89 1.81 8.81
C THR A 46 11.85 2.71 7.59
N GLY A 47 11.67 2.16 6.39
CA GLY A 47 11.81 2.86 5.11
C GLY A 47 13.25 3.17 4.72
N GLU A 48 14.21 2.70 5.51
CA GLU A 48 15.62 2.95 5.30
C GLU A 48 16.24 1.77 4.54
N GLU A 49 16.86 2.06 3.39
CA GLU A 49 17.67 1.06 2.70
C GLU A 49 18.95 0.79 3.48
N ARG A 50 19.41 -0.46 3.44
CA ARG A 50 20.68 -0.83 4.03
C ARG A 50 21.82 -0.68 3.01
N PRO A 51 22.97 -0.09 3.39
CA PRO A 51 24.09 0.10 2.46
C PRO A 51 24.60 -1.20 1.83
N GLU A 52 24.50 -2.33 2.54
CA GLU A 52 24.99 -3.63 2.11
C GLU A 52 24.09 -4.34 1.09
N TYR A 53 22.91 -3.80 0.78
CA TYR A 53 21.96 -4.43 -0.13
C TYR A 53 20.96 -3.42 -0.70
N LYS A 54 20.94 -3.31 -2.02
CA LYS A 54 19.96 -2.50 -2.74
C LYS A 54 18.73 -3.34 -3.08
N LEU A 55 17.56 -2.90 -2.63
CA LEU A 55 16.30 -3.54 -3.01
C LEU A 55 15.99 -3.25 -4.49
N SER A 56 15.23 -4.14 -5.13
CA SER A 56 14.70 -3.83 -6.47
C SER A 56 13.69 -2.68 -6.39
N ASP A 57 13.54 -1.93 -7.47
CA ASP A 57 12.58 -0.81 -7.54
C ASP A 57 11.15 -1.25 -7.19
N GLY A 58 10.71 -2.43 -7.65
CA GLY A 58 9.40 -3.00 -7.25
C GLY A 58 9.31 -3.31 -5.75
N ALA A 59 10.38 -3.82 -5.13
CA ALA A 59 10.41 -4.03 -3.68
C ALA A 59 10.38 -2.70 -2.91
N LEU A 60 11.06 -1.67 -3.42
CA LEU A 60 11.03 -0.34 -2.82
C LEU A 60 9.60 0.22 -2.82
N LEU A 61 8.82 0.00 -3.87
CA LEU A 61 7.41 0.38 -3.91
C LEU A 61 6.58 -0.42 -2.91
N ASP A 62 6.63 -1.74 -3.00
CA ASP A 62 5.72 -2.57 -2.23
C ASP A 62 5.92 -2.48 -0.72
N TYR A 63 7.16 -2.26 -0.29
CA TYR A 63 7.52 -2.30 1.12
C TYR A 63 7.66 -0.91 1.77
N PHE A 64 7.54 0.20 1.03
CA PHE A 64 7.75 1.52 1.60
C PHE A 64 6.80 1.80 2.78
N PRO A 65 7.25 2.33 3.93
CA PRO A 65 6.37 2.50 5.08
C PRO A 65 5.41 3.69 4.92
N LEU A 66 5.79 4.78 4.23
CA LEU A 66 4.92 5.93 4.05
C LEU A 66 4.08 5.78 2.77
N GLN A 67 2.94 5.13 2.87
CA GLN A 67 2.03 4.87 1.76
C GLN A 67 1.10 6.07 1.51
N SER A 68 1.69 7.26 1.35
CA SER A 68 1.01 8.53 1.04
C SER A 68 1.53 9.10 -0.28
N GLN A 69 0.82 10.07 -0.85
CA GLN A 69 1.26 10.75 -2.08
C GLN A 69 2.69 11.32 -1.97
N GLN A 70 3.03 11.94 -0.84
CA GLN A 70 4.39 12.47 -0.62
C GLN A 70 5.44 11.35 -0.53
N GLY A 71 5.07 10.22 0.08
CA GLY A 71 5.90 9.03 0.14
C GLY A 71 6.20 8.44 -1.22
N TRP A 72 5.16 8.31 -2.04
CA TRP A 72 5.29 7.81 -3.40
C TRP A 72 6.08 8.74 -4.30
N ASN A 73 5.80 10.05 -4.27
CA ASN A 73 6.61 11.03 -4.99
C ASN A 73 8.10 10.88 -4.65
N TYR A 74 8.44 10.74 -3.36
CA TYR A 74 9.82 10.55 -2.95
C TYR A 74 10.44 9.28 -3.56
N VAL A 75 9.74 8.14 -3.48
CA VAL A 75 10.23 6.86 -4.02
C VAL A 75 10.43 6.96 -5.54
N PHE A 76 9.47 7.51 -6.28
CA PHE A 76 9.56 7.65 -7.74
C PHE A 76 10.62 8.65 -8.19
N GLU A 77 10.80 9.76 -7.46
CA GLU A 77 11.77 10.81 -7.82
C GLU A 77 13.21 10.45 -7.43
N ASN A 78 13.41 9.64 -6.38
CA ASN A 78 14.72 9.50 -5.75
C ASN A 78 15.23 8.06 -5.69
N MET A 79 14.35 7.05 -5.69
CA MET A 79 14.75 5.67 -5.42
C MET A 79 14.62 4.77 -6.66
N ILE A 80 13.60 5.01 -7.48
CA ILE A 80 13.32 4.21 -8.68
C ILE A 80 14.03 4.77 -9.89
N VAL A 81 14.64 3.87 -10.64
CA VAL A 81 15.45 4.21 -11.81
C VAL A 81 14.92 3.53 -13.07
N ASN A 82 14.16 2.44 -12.93
CA ASN A 82 13.61 1.67 -14.04
C ASN A 82 12.14 2.07 -14.34
N PRO A 83 11.87 2.72 -15.49
CA PRO A 83 10.52 3.11 -15.87
C PRO A 83 9.55 1.93 -16.06
N ARG A 84 10.08 0.72 -16.29
CA ARG A 84 9.25 -0.49 -16.38
C ARG A 84 8.55 -0.79 -15.06
N GLU A 85 9.25 -0.60 -13.94
CA GLU A 85 8.73 -0.92 -12.60
C GLU A 85 7.62 0.05 -12.21
N TYR A 86 7.75 1.33 -12.58
CA TYR A 86 6.65 2.30 -12.48
C TYR A 86 5.41 1.83 -13.23
N ARG A 87 5.56 1.43 -14.50
CA ARG A 87 4.45 1.02 -15.35
C ARG A 87 3.81 -0.28 -14.85
N ASP A 88 4.63 -1.25 -14.47
CA ASP A 88 4.16 -2.53 -14.00
C ASP A 88 3.41 -2.35 -12.65
N PHE A 89 3.90 -1.48 -11.75
CA PHE A 89 3.19 -1.10 -10.51
C PHE A 89 1.87 -0.35 -10.75
N PHE A 90 1.85 0.59 -11.70
CA PHE A 90 0.59 1.25 -12.11
C PHE A 90 -0.41 0.24 -12.67
N ASN A 91 0.02 -0.64 -13.58
CA ASN A 91 -0.85 -1.66 -14.14
C ASN A 91 -1.36 -2.65 -13.09
N GLU A 92 -0.54 -3.01 -12.10
CA GLU A 92 -0.96 -3.84 -10.97
C GLU A 92 -2.01 -3.18 -10.10
N SER A 93 -1.97 -1.85 -9.95
CA SER A 93 -3.01 -1.10 -9.24
C SER A 93 -4.35 -1.11 -10.00
N LEU A 94 -4.34 -1.31 -11.31
CA LEU A 94 -5.56 -1.36 -12.13
C LEU A 94 -6.15 -2.77 -12.27
N GLN A 95 -5.54 -3.79 -11.66
CA GLN A 95 -6.04 -5.17 -11.73
C GLN A 95 -7.13 -5.43 -10.69
N ASP A 96 -8.18 -6.14 -11.10
CA ASP A 96 -9.20 -6.72 -10.23
C ASP A 96 -8.53 -7.63 -9.18
N ARG A 97 -8.74 -7.29 -7.91
CA ARG A 97 -8.22 -8.03 -6.74
C ARG A 97 -9.35 -8.47 -5.81
N SER A 98 -10.55 -8.69 -6.35
CA SER A 98 -11.72 -9.24 -5.65
C SER A 98 -11.47 -10.62 -5.00
N ASP A 99 -10.33 -11.26 -5.25
CA ASP A 99 -9.84 -12.41 -4.48
C ASP A 99 -9.33 -11.98 -3.10
N VAL A 100 -10.29 -11.83 -2.19
CA VAL A 100 -10.14 -11.44 -0.79
C VAL A 100 -9.22 -12.38 0.00
N ASP A 101 -9.00 -13.61 -0.48
CA ASP A 101 -8.11 -14.57 0.18
C ASP A 101 -6.63 -14.33 -0.16
N LEU A 102 -6.34 -13.64 -1.27
CA LEU A 102 -4.98 -13.38 -1.70
C LEU A 102 -4.36 -12.13 -1.05
N PHE A 103 -5.14 -11.06 -0.83
CA PHE A 103 -4.57 -9.77 -0.38
C PHE A 103 -5.44 -8.91 0.58
N PRO A 104 -6.13 -9.46 1.59
CA PRO A 104 -7.06 -8.69 2.44
C PRO A 104 -6.36 -7.57 3.25
N HIS A 105 -5.06 -7.75 3.47
CA HIS A 105 -4.20 -6.83 4.22
C HIS A 105 -3.58 -5.72 3.37
N LYS A 106 -3.81 -5.73 2.05
CA LYS A 106 -3.37 -4.68 1.14
C LYS A 106 -4.44 -3.61 0.91
N ALA A 107 -5.72 -3.89 1.18
CA ALA A 107 -6.84 -2.97 0.91
C ALA A 107 -6.58 -1.49 1.30
N PRO A 108 -6.14 -1.13 2.52
CA PRO A 108 -5.91 0.28 2.86
C PRO A 108 -4.73 0.91 2.10
N TYR A 109 -3.72 0.11 1.72
CA TYR A 109 -2.59 0.59 0.94
C TYR A 109 -2.91 0.66 -0.56
N GLU A 110 -3.76 -0.24 -1.06
CA GLU A 110 -4.26 -0.26 -2.44
C GLU A 110 -5.14 0.96 -2.72
N LEU A 111 -6.06 1.29 -1.81
CA LEU A 111 -6.88 2.50 -1.94
C LEU A 111 -6.01 3.77 -1.98
N ALA A 112 -5.00 3.85 -1.10
CA ALA A 112 -4.05 4.96 -1.13
C ALA A 112 -3.21 5.01 -2.43
N ARG A 113 -2.96 3.86 -3.07
CA ARG A 113 -2.31 3.79 -4.40
C ARG A 113 -3.28 4.25 -5.50
N TRP A 114 -4.55 3.88 -5.43
CA TRP A 114 -5.57 4.33 -6.38
C TRP A 114 -5.77 5.84 -6.32
N ASP A 115 -5.93 6.40 -5.12
CA ASP A 115 -6.03 7.85 -4.90
C ASP A 115 -4.81 8.59 -5.50
N TYR A 116 -3.61 8.00 -5.35
CA TYR A 116 -2.37 8.56 -5.89
C TYR A 116 -2.34 8.60 -7.42
N PHE A 117 -2.77 7.53 -8.10
CA PHE A 117 -2.64 7.41 -9.55
C PHE A 117 -3.83 7.95 -10.34
N LEU A 118 -5.04 7.80 -9.81
CA LEU A 118 -6.26 8.20 -10.50
C LEU A 118 -6.60 9.67 -10.23
N GLY A 119 -6.09 10.26 -9.14
CA GLY A 119 -6.34 11.66 -8.78
C GLY A 119 -7.80 11.96 -8.42
N GLU A 120 -8.68 10.95 -8.51
CA GLU A 120 -10.07 10.97 -8.05
C GLU A 120 -10.09 10.35 -6.66
N THR A 121 -10.47 11.14 -5.66
CA THR A 121 -10.58 10.65 -4.28
C THR A 121 -11.81 9.75 -4.16
N PHE A 122 -11.63 8.54 -3.65
CA PHE A 122 -12.77 7.69 -3.34
C PHE A 122 -13.60 8.33 -2.21
N GLU A 123 -14.84 8.74 -2.50
CA GLU A 123 -15.76 9.19 -1.47
C GLU A 123 -16.33 7.99 -0.72
N SER A 124 -16.09 7.92 0.59
CA SER A 124 -16.62 6.86 1.47
C SER A 124 -18.12 6.96 1.71
N THR A 125 -18.84 7.78 0.94
CA THR A 125 -20.28 7.98 1.07
C THR A 125 -20.94 8.05 -0.29
N ILE A 126 -22.00 7.27 -0.51
CA ILE A 126 -22.85 7.42 -1.68
C ILE A 126 -24.22 7.92 -1.23
N THR A 127 -24.67 9.02 -1.85
CA THR A 127 -26.05 9.47 -1.73
C THR A 127 -26.90 8.81 -2.80
N SER A 128 -27.97 8.14 -2.39
CA SER A 128 -28.89 7.52 -3.34
C SER A 128 -29.42 8.53 -4.36
N ARG A 129 -29.31 8.19 -5.64
CA ARG A 129 -29.88 8.99 -6.75
C ARG A 129 -31.41 8.87 -6.79
N VAL A 130 -31.97 7.80 -6.21
CA VAL A 130 -33.40 7.51 -6.20
C VAL A 130 -33.90 7.43 -4.75
N PRO A 131 -35.00 8.11 -4.37
CA PRO A 131 -35.52 8.03 -3.01
C PRO A 131 -35.92 6.60 -2.66
N ILE A 132 -35.49 6.09 -1.51
CA ILE A 132 -35.95 4.83 -0.94
C ILE A 132 -36.91 5.22 0.19
N ALA A 133 -38.16 4.71 0.14
CA ALA A 133 -39.22 5.08 1.09
C ALA A 133 -39.50 6.60 1.21
N GLY A 134 -39.25 7.36 0.14
CA GLY A 134 -39.47 8.81 0.10
C GLY A 134 -38.28 9.66 0.57
N GLU A 135 -37.19 9.05 1.04
CA GLU A 135 -36.00 9.75 1.52
C GLU A 135 -34.75 9.41 0.69
N LYS A 136 -33.85 10.38 0.53
CA LYS A 136 -32.50 10.10 0.01
C LYS A 136 -31.67 9.54 1.15
N VAL A 137 -31.22 8.30 0.99
CA VAL A 137 -30.37 7.63 1.97
C VAL A 137 -28.92 7.88 1.59
N THR A 138 -28.12 8.28 2.57
CA THR A 138 -26.66 8.30 2.47
C THR A 138 -26.14 7.01 3.10
N LEU A 139 -25.35 6.27 2.35
CA LEU A 139 -24.70 5.06 2.84
C LEU A 139 -23.22 5.38 3.02
N GLU A 140 -22.71 5.13 4.23
CA GLU A 140 -21.27 5.03 4.45
C GLU A 140 -20.79 3.72 3.83
N LEU A 141 -19.79 3.83 2.99
CA LEU A 141 -19.13 2.72 2.35
C LEU A 141 -17.88 2.39 3.15
N ASP A 142 -17.83 1.16 3.65
CA ASP A 142 -16.57 0.62 4.14
C ASP A 142 -15.61 0.44 2.95
N PRO A 143 -14.44 1.09 2.96
CA PRO A 143 -13.53 1.05 1.81
C PRO A 143 -13.01 -0.36 1.52
N HIS A 144 -12.93 -1.22 2.53
CA HIS A 144 -12.53 -2.63 2.37
C HIS A 144 -13.66 -3.45 1.72
N ASP A 145 -14.92 -3.25 2.09
CA ASP A 145 -16.08 -3.91 1.44
C ASP A 145 -16.25 -3.50 -0.03
N VAL A 146 -15.99 -2.23 -0.35
CA VAL A 146 -16.01 -1.77 -1.74
C VAL A 146 -14.88 -2.39 -2.54
N PHE A 147 -13.67 -2.41 -1.99
CA PHE A 147 -12.51 -3.05 -2.60
C PHE A 147 -12.78 -4.52 -2.95
N CYS A 148 -13.48 -5.26 -2.10
CA CYS A 148 -13.80 -6.68 -2.34
C CYS A 148 -14.88 -6.91 -3.41
N ARG A 149 -15.57 -5.87 -3.89
CA ARG A 149 -16.72 -5.97 -4.83
C ARG A 149 -16.44 -5.43 -6.23
N ILE A 150 -15.33 -4.73 -6.42
CA ILE A 150 -14.84 -4.26 -7.74
C ILE A 150 -13.96 -5.35 -8.32
#